data_AF-A0A2E0CRD9-F1
#
_entry.id   AF-A0A2E0CRD9-F1
#
_cell.length_a   1.000
_cell.length_b   1.000
_cell.length_c   1.000
_cell.angle_alpha   90.00
_cell.angle_beta   90.00
_cell.angle_gamma   90.00
#
_symmetry.space_group_name_H-M   'P 1'
#
loop_
_entity.id
_entity.type
_entity.pdbx_description
1 polymer ?
#
loop_
_entity_poly.entity_id
_entity_poly.type
_entity_poly.pdbx_seq_one_letter_code
_entity_poly.pdbx_strand_id
1 'polypeptide(L)'
;AGSTMFYPVQVDGGLFSIGDPHVSQGDGEISGTAIEASLDVTMQIILRKDFAFPTPLLQTPNFWIVHGFDEDLNVAMKNASKDMLELLTEHRGLSKNDAYSLMSVAGDFTVTQVVDTVQGIHAKMPRYMFDTGAP
;
A
#
# COMPACT_ATOMS: atom_id res chain seq x y z
N ALA A 1 9.07 -7.29 8.47
CA ALA A 1 8.44 -8.62 8.68
C ALA A 1 7.07 -8.43 9.33
N GLY A 2 6.14 -9.38 9.14
CA GLY A 2 4.79 -9.31 9.73
C GLY A 2 3.77 -8.50 8.93
N SER A 3 4.06 -8.20 7.67
CA SER A 3 3.14 -7.54 6.75
C SER A 3 2.65 -8.53 5.68
N THR A 4 1.45 -8.30 5.16
CA THR A 4 0.85 -9.05 4.06
C THR A 4 0.61 -8.11 2.89
N MET A 5 1.06 -8.49 1.70
CA MET A 5 0.82 -7.75 0.48
C MET A 5 -0.20 -8.50 -0.38
N PHE A 6 -1.21 -7.77 -0.87
CA PHE A 6 -2.24 -8.30 -1.76
C PHE A 6 -1.98 -7.77 -3.16
N TYR A 7 -1.88 -8.67 -4.13
CA TYR A 7 -1.70 -8.34 -5.54
C TYR A 7 -2.87 -8.91 -6.37
N PRO A 8 -3.37 -8.19 -7.37
CA PRO A 8 -4.29 -8.75 -8.34
C PRO A 8 -3.59 -9.83 -9.18
N VAL A 9 -4.22 -10.99 -9.36
CA VAL A 9 -3.74 -12.02 -10.29
C VAL A 9 -4.20 -11.65 -11.69
N GLN A 10 -3.27 -11.15 -12.52
CA GLN A 10 -3.57 -10.67 -13.87
C GLN A 10 -3.37 -11.73 -14.96
N VAL A 11 -2.65 -12.80 -14.66
CA VAL A 11 -2.33 -13.90 -15.58
C VAL A 11 -2.38 -15.24 -14.85
N ASP A 12 -2.57 -16.32 -15.61
CA ASP A 12 -2.57 -17.69 -15.07
C ASP A 12 -1.27 -17.98 -14.30
N GLY A 13 -1.43 -18.52 -13.09
CA GLY A 13 -0.32 -18.84 -12.19
C GLY A 13 0.29 -17.63 -11.46
N GLY A 14 -0.14 -16.40 -11.75
CA GLY A 14 0.27 -15.17 -11.05
C GLY A 14 1.72 -14.71 -11.29
N LEU A 15 2.63 -15.62 -11.64
CA LEU A 15 4.04 -15.35 -12.01
C LEU A 15 4.77 -14.45 -11.00
N PHE A 16 4.59 -14.73 -9.70
CA PHE A 16 5.20 -13.95 -8.63
C PHE A 16 6.74 -13.95 -8.69
N SER A 17 7.35 -12.77 -8.54
CA SER A 17 8.79 -12.55 -8.38
C SER A 17 9.04 -11.44 -7.36
N ILE A 18 10.22 -11.45 -6.74
CA ILE A 18 10.64 -10.47 -5.74
C ILE A 18 12.17 -10.30 -5.77
N GLY A 19 12.63 -9.09 -5.44
CA GLY A 19 14.04 -8.70 -5.34
C GLY A 19 14.15 -7.36 -4.63
N ASP A 20 15.31 -6.71 -4.78
CA ASP A 20 15.57 -5.35 -4.28
C ASP A 20 15.38 -5.15 -2.77
N PRO A 21 16.03 -5.97 -1.91
CA PRO A 21 15.84 -5.83 -0.48
C PRO A 21 16.75 -4.75 0.12
N HIS A 22 16.16 -3.87 0.91
CA HIS A 22 16.88 -2.82 1.64
C HIS A 22 16.95 -3.13 3.14
N VAL A 23 18.13 -2.92 3.74
CA VAL A 23 18.29 -2.95 5.20
C VAL A 23 17.67 -1.72 5.86
N SER A 24 17.71 -0.58 5.18
CA SER A 24 17.08 0.67 5.61
C SER A 24 16.85 1.60 4.41
N GLN A 25 15.66 2.19 4.34
CA GLN A 25 15.26 3.19 3.36
C GLN A 25 14.35 4.22 4.04
N GLY A 26 14.48 5.49 3.66
CA GLY A 26 13.57 6.55 4.09
C GLY A 26 12.58 6.92 2.99
N ASP A 27 11.47 7.55 3.37
CA ASP A 27 10.47 8.08 2.44
C ASP A 27 11.14 8.98 1.38
N GLY A 28 10.87 8.71 0.11
CA GLY A 28 11.40 9.47 -1.03
C GLY A 28 12.68 8.92 -1.64
N GLU A 29 13.48 8.12 -0.92
CA GLU A 29 14.73 7.52 -1.44
C GLU A 29 15.65 8.52 -2.17
N ILE A 30 15.76 9.73 -1.62
CA ILE A 30 16.26 10.91 -2.36
C ILE A 30 17.68 10.78 -2.96
N SER A 31 18.49 9.85 -2.48
CA SER A 31 19.83 9.56 -3.01
C SER A 31 19.83 8.62 -4.22
N GLY A 32 18.67 8.09 -4.62
CA GLY A 32 18.54 7.11 -5.69
C GLY A 32 18.80 5.66 -5.26
N THR A 33 19.17 5.45 -4.00
CA THR A 33 19.50 4.14 -3.43
C THR A 33 19.20 4.14 -1.93
N ALA A 34 19.07 2.95 -1.39
CA ALA A 34 18.95 2.67 0.03
C ALA A 34 20.22 1.97 0.58
N ILE A 35 20.13 1.36 1.76
CA ILE A 35 21.14 0.38 2.18
C ILE A 35 20.85 -0.94 1.47
N GLU A 36 21.39 -1.08 0.27
CA GLU A 36 21.26 -2.25 -0.60
C GLU A 36 21.85 -3.51 0.04
N ALA A 37 21.12 -4.63 -0.06
CA ALA A 37 21.59 -5.91 0.47
C ALA A 37 21.13 -7.11 -0.37
N SER A 38 21.71 -8.27 -0.07
CA SER A 38 21.15 -9.57 -0.43
C SER A 38 20.54 -10.18 0.83
N LEU A 39 19.26 -10.55 0.79
CA LEU A 39 18.53 -11.11 1.92
C LEU A 39 17.86 -12.43 1.55
N ASP A 40 17.88 -13.38 2.50
CA ASP A 40 17.02 -14.56 2.47
C ASP A 40 15.71 -14.26 3.20
N VAL A 41 14.59 -14.50 2.52
CA VAL A 41 13.25 -14.23 3.07
C VAL A 41 12.39 -15.48 3.03
N THR A 42 11.65 -15.72 4.12
CA THR A 42 10.59 -16.73 4.17
C THR A 42 9.24 -16.04 4.04
N MET A 43 8.43 -16.48 3.08
CA MET A 43 7.09 -15.96 2.85
C MET A 43 6.11 -17.08 2.52
N GLN A 44 4.83 -16.80 2.70
CA GLN A 44 3.73 -17.67 2.31
C GLN A 44 2.93 -16.99 1.19
N ILE A 45 2.69 -17.71 0.10
CA ILE A 45 1.83 -17.25 -0.99
C ILE A 45 0.49 -17.97 -0.87
N ILE A 46 -0.59 -17.20 -0.80
CA ILE A 46 -1.96 -17.71 -0.66
C ILE A 46 -2.82 -17.13 -1.78
N LEU A 47 -3.46 -17.99 -2.56
CA LEU A 47 -4.46 -17.56 -3.53
C LEU A 47 -5.78 -17.24 -2.82
N ARG A 48 -6.22 -15.99 -2.90
CA ARG A 48 -7.53 -15.52 -2.39
C ARG A 48 -8.49 -15.36 -3.56
N LYS A 49 -9.59 -16.11 -3.55
CA LYS A 49 -10.69 -16.02 -4.55
C LYS A 49 -11.87 -15.19 -4.06
N ASP A 50 -11.84 -14.83 -2.77
CA ASP A 50 -12.88 -14.15 -2.01
C ASP A 50 -12.57 -12.65 -1.81
N PHE A 51 -11.43 -12.18 -2.31
CA PHE A 51 -11.00 -10.79 -2.18
C PHE A 51 -10.42 -10.31 -3.51
N ALA A 52 -10.85 -9.12 -3.93
CA ALA A 52 -10.31 -8.42 -5.09
C ALA A 52 -10.14 -6.94 -4.71
N PHE A 53 -9.05 -6.34 -5.17
CA PHE A 53 -8.75 -4.93 -5.01
C PHE A 53 -7.96 -4.49 -6.25
N PRO A 54 -8.21 -3.29 -6.81
CA PRO A 54 -7.69 -2.93 -8.14
C PRO A 54 -6.17 -2.76 -8.17
N THR A 55 -5.56 -2.36 -7.05
CA THR A 55 -4.14 -2.07 -6.93
C THR A 55 -3.48 -2.87 -5.80
N PRO A 56 -2.15 -2.85 -5.66
CA PRO A 56 -1.50 -3.51 -4.55
C PRO A 56 -1.87 -2.88 -3.20
N LEU A 57 -2.39 -3.70 -2.29
CA LEU A 57 -2.73 -3.31 -0.92
C LEU A 57 -1.74 -3.94 0.06
N LEU A 58 -1.10 -3.12 0.88
CA LEU A 58 -0.25 -3.58 1.97
C LEU A 58 -1.01 -3.51 3.30
N GLN A 59 -1.01 -4.61 4.02
CA GLN A 59 -1.53 -4.70 5.37
C GLN A 59 -0.37 -4.96 6.33
N THR A 60 -0.16 -4.02 7.24
CA THR A 60 0.74 -4.17 8.39
C THR A 60 -0.09 -4.50 9.64
N PRO A 61 0.54 -4.75 10.80
CA PRO A 61 -0.20 -4.88 12.05
C PRO A 61 -1.09 -3.66 12.36
N ASN A 62 -0.61 -2.45 12.02
CA ASN A 62 -1.24 -1.21 12.45
C ASN A 62 -1.97 -0.45 11.34
N PHE A 63 -1.60 -0.67 10.07
CA PHE A 63 -2.07 0.14 8.94
C PHE A 63 -2.50 -0.71 7.75
N TRP A 64 -3.54 -0.24 7.04
CA TRP A 64 -3.69 -0.49 5.61
C TRP A 64 -2.95 0.59 4.84
N ILE A 65 -2.26 0.18 3.79
CA ILE A 65 -1.44 1.07 2.97
C ILE A 65 -1.76 0.78 1.51
N VAL A 66 -2.28 1.79 0.83
CA VAL A 66 -2.57 1.79 -0.60
C VAL A 66 -1.50 2.60 -1.31
N HIS A 67 -1.10 2.16 -2.50
CA HIS A 67 -0.02 2.77 -3.27
C HIS A 67 -0.59 3.45 -4.51
N GLY A 68 -0.26 4.72 -4.69
CA GLY A 68 -0.46 5.42 -5.96
C GLY A 68 0.87 5.61 -6.65
N PHE A 69 0.92 5.37 -7.95
CA PHE A 69 2.12 5.51 -8.76
C PHE A 69 1.81 6.29 -10.03
N ASP A 70 2.68 7.24 -10.38
CA ASP A 70 2.63 8.02 -11.61
C ASP A 70 3.94 8.80 -11.81
N GLU A 71 4.23 9.27 -13.03
CA GLU A 71 5.38 10.17 -13.27
C GLU A 71 5.22 11.52 -12.55
N ASP A 72 3.97 11.94 -12.27
CA ASP A 72 3.65 13.12 -11.46
C ASP A 72 3.13 12.73 -10.07
N LEU A 73 3.85 13.15 -9.03
CA LEU A 73 3.49 12.88 -7.64
C LEU A 73 2.05 13.33 -7.26
N ASN A 74 1.52 14.39 -7.90
CA ASN A 74 0.14 14.83 -7.67
C ASN A 74 -0.88 13.83 -8.23
N VAL A 75 -0.56 13.21 -9.37
CA VAL A 75 -1.39 12.16 -9.97
C VAL A 75 -1.28 10.88 -9.13
N ALA A 76 -0.07 10.52 -8.68
CA ALA A 76 0.14 9.42 -7.74
C ALA A 76 -0.68 9.61 -6.44
N MET A 77 -0.63 10.80 -5.84
CA MET A 77 -1.41 11.18 -4.66
C MET A 77 -2.92 11.02 -4.90
N LYS A 78 -3.41 11.48 -6.05
CA LYS A 78 -4.83 11.36 -6.43
C LYS A 78 -5.25 9.90 -6.61
N ASN A 79 -4.41 9.07 -7.23
CA ASN A 79 -4.67 7.65 -7.42
C ASN A 79 -4.71 6.91 -6.07
N ALA A 80 -3.71 7.13 -5.20
CA ALA A 80 -3.69 6.57 -3.85
C ALA A 80 -4.93 6.96 -3.04
N SER A 81 -5.38 8.22 -3.18
CA SER A 81 -6.57 8.74 -2.51
C SER A 81 -7.85 8.04 -2.99
N LYS A 82 -8.01 7.83 -4.30
CA LYS A 82 -9.20 7.16 -4.86
C LYS A 82 -9.27 5.70 -4.43
N ASP A 83 -8.15 5.00 -4.44
CA ASP A 83 -8.10 3.59 -4.07
C ASP A 83 -8.30 3.42 -2.56
N MET A 84 -7.74 4.29 -1.73
CA MET A 84 -8.04 4.31 -0.29
C MET A 84 -9.53 4.61 -0.03
N LEU A 85 -10.13 5.53 -0.79
CA LEU A 85 -11.56 5.79 -0.72
C LEU A 85 -12.38 4.53 -1.07
N GLU A 86 -12.00 3.80 -2.12
CA GLU A 86 -12.61 2.52 -2.50
C GLU A 86 -12.46 1.46 -1.39
N LEU A 87 -11.28 1.36 -0.77
CA LEU A 87 -11.06 0.46 0.37
C LEU A 87 -12.04 0.77 1.52
N LEU A 88 -12.19 2.04 1.87
CA LEU A 88 -13.03 2.48 2.97
C LEU A 88 -14.53 2.32 2.67
N THR A 89 -14.96 2.53 1.43
CA THR A 89 -16.36 2.38 1.05
C THR A 89 -16.73 0.92 0.84
N GLU A 90 -16.02 0.22 -0.05
CA GLU A 90 -16.42 -1.11 -0.51
C GLU A 90 -16.05 -2.21 0.50
N HIS A 91 -14.98 -2.03 1.27
CA HIS A 91 -14.51 -3.05 2.21
C HIS A 91 -14.70 -2.69 3.69
N ARG A 92 -15.01 -1.43 4.02
CA ARG A 92 -15.29 -0.99 5.41
C ARG A 92 -16.68 -0.40 5.60
N GLY A 93 -17.46 -0.22 4.53
CA GLY A 93 -18.87 0.15 4.61
C GLY A 93 -19.12 1.62 4.98
N LEU A 94 -18.11 2.50 4.82
CA LEU A 94 -18.28 3.93 5.06
C LEU A 94 -19.02 4.58 3.88
N SER A 95 -19.74 5.66 4.15
CA SER A 95 -20.21 6.53 3.06
C SER A 95 -19.02 7.23 2.41
N LYS A 96 -19.16 7.65 1.14
CA LYS A 96 -18.10 8.39 0.44
C LYS A 96 -17.68 9.66 1.19
N ASN A 97 -18.65 10.38 1.77
CA ASN A 97 -18.37 11.62 2.50
C ASN A 97 -17.61 11.33 3.79
N ASP A 98 -18.04 10.33 4.57
CA ASP A 98 -17.37 9.97 5.83
C ASP A 98 -15.97 9.43 5.58
N ALA A 99 -15.80 8.57 4.57
CA ALA A 99 -14.50 8.04 4.18
C ALA A 99 -13.54 9.17 3.76
N TYR A 100 -13.99 10.10 2.92
CA TYR A 100 -13.17 11.23 2.48
C TYR A 100 -12.79 12.16 3.65
N SER A 101 -13.74 12.48 4.52
CA SER A 101 -13.47 13.27 5.73
C SER A 101 -12.51 12.55 6.67
N LEU A 102 -12.69 11.24 6.89
CA LEU A 102 -11.84 10.42 7.74
C LEU A 102 -10.41 10.37 7.22
N MET A 103 -10.22 10.16 5.91
CA MET A 103 -8.91 10.20 5.27
C MET A 103 -8.18 11.51 5.54
N SER A 104 -8.89 12.64 5.54
CA SER A 104 -8.29 13.96 5.76
C SER A 104 -7.80 14.18 7.20
N VAL A 105 -8.44 13.54 8.19
CA VAL A 105 -8.14 13.80 9.62
C VAL A 105 -7.36 12.68 10.31
N ALA A 106 -7.36 11.47 9.73
CA ALA A 106 -6.74 10.28 10.32
C ALA A 106 -5.83 9.52 9.35
N GLY A 107 -5.87 9.84 8.05
CA GLY A 107 -5.00 9.24 7.06
C GLY A 107 -3.67 9.97 6.94
N ASP A 108 -2.60 9.22 6.73
CA ASP A 108 -1.27 9.77 6.45
C ASP A 108 -0.89 9.45 5.01
N PHE A 109 -0.49 10.48 4.26
CA PHE A 109 0.03 10.33 2.91
C PHE A 109 1.52 10.65 2.89
N THR A 110 2.34 9.66 2.54
CA THR A 110 3.80 9.79 2.54
C THR A 110 4.38 9.35 1.21
N VAL A 111 5.50 9.95 0.81
CA VAL A 111 6.18 9.60 -0.43
C VAL A 111 6.84 8.24 -0.32
N THR A 112 6.64 7.38 -1.31
CA THR A 112 7.34 6.09 -1.43
C THR A 112 8.77 6.34 -1.90
N GLN A 113 8.92 6.77 -3.16
CA GLN A 113 10.16 7.23 -3.77
C GLN A 113 9.86 8.32 -4.82
N VAL A 114 10.88 9.10 -5.20
CA VAL A 114 10.81 10.11 -6.29
C VAL A 114 11.95 9.99 -7.30
N VAL A 115 12.75 8.94 -7.21
CA VAL A 115 14.01 8.80 -7.93
C VAL A 115 13.91 7.86 -9.13
N ASP A 116 12.84 7.08 -9.21
CA ASP A 116 12.52 6.26 -10.37
C ASP A 116 11.86 7.11 -11.49
N THR A 117 11.63 6.49 -12.65
CA THR A 117 10.81 7.13 -13.70
C THR A 117 9.37 7.35 -13.23
N VAL A 118 8.81 6.40 -12.48
CA VAL A 118 7.47 6.48 -11.89
C VAL A 118 7.64 6.77 -10.41
N GLN A 119 7.00 7.80 -9.88
CA GLN A 119 7.05 8.21 -8.47
C GLN A 119 5.90 7.59 -7.67
N GLY A 120 6.00 7.54 -6.34
CA GLY A 120 5.03 6.84 -5.49
C GLY A 120 4.54 7.60 -4.26
N ILE A 121 3.27 7.35 -3.90
CA ILE A 121 2.63 7.79 -2.65
C ILE A 121 2.04 6.58 -1.91
N HIS A 122 2.34 6.48 -0.62
CA HIS A 122 1.66 5.63 0.34
C HIS A 122 0.49 6.39 1.00
N ALA A 123 -0.74 5.93 0.79
CA ALA A 123 -1.90 6.34 1.59
C ALA A 123 -2.10 5.34 2.73
N LYS A 124 -1.88 5.77 3.97
CA LYS A 124 -1.93 4.92 5.18
C LYS A 124 -3.19 5.21 5.97
N MET A 125 -3.86 4.15 6.41
CA MET A 125 -5.06 4.23 7.24
C MET A 125 -4.89 3.34 8.49
N PRO A 126 -5.03 3.89 9.71
CA PRO A 126 -4.89 3.09 10.93
C PRO A 126 -6.00 2.04 11.06
N ARG A 127 -5.60 0.79 11.27
CA ARG A 127 -6.52 -0.36 11.35
C ARG A 127 -7.32 -0.41 12.63
N TYR A 128 -6.77 0.09 13.73
CA TYR A 128 -7.44 0.10 15.04
C TYR A 128 -8.78 0.86 15.02
N MET A 129 -9.00 1.73 14.03
CA MET A 129 -10.25 2.47 13.87
C MET A 129 -11.41 1.60 13.36
N PHE A 130 -11.12 0.40 12.86
CA PHE A 130 -12.08 -0.47 12.16
C PHE A 130 -12.08 -1.90 12.71
N ASP A 131 -10.98 -2.33 13.32
CA ASP A 131 -10.90 -3.62 13.98
C ASP A 131 -11.64 -3.51 15.33
N THR A 132 -12.74 -4.26 15.50
CA THR A 132 -13.57 -4.25 16.73
C THR A 132 -12.97 -5.06 17.88
N GLY A 133 -11.72 -5.49 17.75
CA GLY A 133 -10.90 -6.01 18.83
C GLY A 133 -9.77 -5.01 19.10
N ALA A 134 -9.78 -4.40 20.29
CA ALA A 134 -8.58 -3.79 20.86
C ALA A 134 -7.40 -4.79 20.79
N PRO A 135 -6.14 -4.31 20.76
CA PRO A 135 -4.96 -5.18 20.73
C PRO A 135 -5.00 -6.30 21.77
#